data_AF-A0A1H9BAC1-F1
#
_entry.id   AF-A0A1H9BAC1-F1
#
_cell.length_a   1.000
_cell.length_b   1.000
_cell.length_c   1.000
_cell.angle_alpha   90.00
_cell.angle_beta   90.00
_cell.angle_gamma   90.00
#
_symmetry.space_group_name_H-M   'P 1'
#
loop_
_entity.id
_entity.type
_entity.pdbx_description
1 polymer ?
#
loop_
_entity_poly.entity_id
_entity_poly.type
_entity_poly.pdbx_seq_one_letter_code
_entity_poly.pdbx_strand_id
1 'polypeptide(L)' 'MIVRGTRTPGVLEHEVTLALANRDLGGIETLFLLADPTHTYVPSTLITATTSLLP' A
#
# COMPACT_ATOMS: atom_id res chain seq x y z
N MET A 1 -9.06 -10.77 -8.22
CA MET A 1 -8.41 -9.47 -8.49
C MET A 1 -8.25 -8.71 -7.19
N ILE A 2 -7.08 -8.14 -6.94
CA ILE A 2 -6.77 -7.33 -5.76
C ILE A 2 -6.55 -5.88 -6.21
N VAL A 3 -6.94 -4.90 -5.40
CA VAL A 3 -6.61 -3.47 -5.63
C VAL A 3 -5.73 -2.98 -4.48
N ARG A 4 -4.57 -2.40 -4.78
CA ARG A 4 -3.64 -1.87 -3.78
C ARG A 4 -3.30 -0.41 -4.07
N GLY A 5 -3.41 0.42 -3.03
CA GLY A 5 -2.89 1.79 -3.05
C GLY A 5 -1.39 1.80 -2.80
N THR A 6 -0.63 2.56 -3.59
CA THR A 6 0.81 2.79 -3.42
C THR A 6 1.10 4.28 -3.43
N ARG A 7 2.16 4.69 -2.72
CA ARG A 7 2.44 6.13 -2.48
C ARG A 7 3.92 6.48 -2.53
N THR A 8 4.79 5.47 -2.45
CA THR A 8 6.24 5.62 -2.63
C THR A 8 6.76 4.47 -3.50
N PRO A 9 7.89 4.66 -4.21
CA PRO A 9 8.51 3.59 -4.99
C PRO A 9 8.82 2.34 -4.16
N GLY A 10 9.37 2.51 -2.95
CA GLY A 10 9.71 1.36 -2.09
C GLY A 10 8.50 0.52 -1.65
N VAL A 11 7.33 1.15 -1.43
CA VAL A 11 6.09 0.40 -1.17
C VAL A 11 5.65 -0.33 -2.43
N LEU A 12 5.73 0.30 -3.60
CA LEU A 12 5.37 -0.33 -4.86
C LEU A 12 6.24 -1.56 -5.15
N GLU A 13 7.56 -1.49 -4.97
CA GLU A 13 8.49 -2.61 -5.20
C GLU A 13 8.15 -3.84 -4.32
N HIS A 14 7.87 -3.61 -3.04
CA HIS A 14 7.42 -4.65 -2.14
C HIS A 14 6.09 -5.29 -2.61
N GLU A 15 5.12 -4.46 -2.99
CA GLU A 15 3.80 -4.92 -3.42
C GLU A 15 3.81 -5.64 -4.77
N VAL A 16 4.69 -5.25 -5.69
CA VAL A 16 4.91 -5.97 -6.96
C VAL A 16 5.39 -7.40 -6.70
N THR A 17 6.29 -7.58 -5.74
CA THR A 17 6.79 -8.92 -5.36
C THR A 17 5.64 -9.81 -4.90
N LEU A 18 4.71 -9.28 -4.09
CA LEU A 18 3.53 -10.00 -3.63
C LEU A 18 2.51 -10.24 -4.75
N ALA A 19 2.33 -9.27 -5.65
CA ALA A 19 1.43 -9.42 -6.79
C ALA A 19 1.86 -10.54 -7.74
N LEU A 20 3.16 -10.67 -8.00
CA LEU A 20 3.71 -11.77 -8.80
C LEU A 20 3.48 -13.12 -8.11
N ALA A 21 3.77 -13.23 -6.81
CA ALA A 21 3.51 -14.46 -6.06
C ALA A 21 2.02 -14.85 -6.08
N ASN A 22 1.11 -13.89 -5.91
CA ASN A 22 -0.34 -14.13 -5.98
C ASN A 22 -0.81 -14.58 -7.37
N ARG A 23 -0.18 -14.05 -8.43
CA ARG A 23 -0.44 -14.48 -9.81
C ARG A 23 0.07 -15.90 -10.05
N ASP A 24 1.27 -16.22 -9.59
CA ASP A 24 1.88 -17.54 -9.80
C ASP A 24 1.16 -18.64 -9.02
N LEU A 25 0.72 -18.35 -7.79
CA LEU A 25 0.10 -19.33 -6.91
C LEU A 25 -1.40 -19.52 -7.15
N GLY A 26 -2.10 -18.52 -7.71
CA GLY A 26 -3.56 -18.54 -7.80
C GLY A 26 -4.17 -17.80 -8.98
N GLY A 27 -3.37 -17.30 -9.92
CA GLY A 27 -3.86 -16.51 -11.05
C GLY A 27 -4.51 -15.19 -10.65
N ILE A 28 -4.19 -14.66 -9.47
CA ILE A 28 -4.83 -13.46 -8.92
C ILE A 28 -4.08 -12.20 -9.39
N GLU A 29 -4.67 -11.48 -10.33
CA GLU A 29 -4.15 -10.19 -10.78
C GLU A 29 -4.31 -9.09 -9.73
N THR A 30 -3.35 -8.15 -9.70
CA THR A 30 -3.33 -6.99 -8.80
C THR A 30 -3.29 -5.68 -9.59
N LEU A 31 -4.22 -4.78 -9.30
CA LEU A 31 -4.25 -3.41 -9.82
C LEU A 31 -3.65 -2.44 -8.80
N PHE A 32 -2.72 -1.60 -9.25
CA PHE A 32 -2.08 -0.57 -8.42
C PHE A 32 -2.68 0.81 -8.69
N LEU A 33 -3.05 1.52 -7.62
CA LEU A 33 -3.52 2.90 -7.66
C LEU A 33 -2.52 3.79 -6.92
N LEU A 34 -2.04 4.84 -7.58
CA LEU A 34 -1.21 5.84 -6.93
C LEU A 34 -2.08 6.69 -6.00
N ALA A 35 -1.59 6.93 -4.79
CA ALA A 35 -2.22 7.85 -3.86
C ALA A 35 -2.25 9.26 -4.47
N ASP A 36 -3.34 9.98 -4.17
CA ASP A 36 -3.41 11.40 -4.46
C ASP A 36 -2.23 12.14 -3.78
N PRO A 37 -1.50 13.01 -4.50
CA PRO A 37 -0.32 13.68 -3.96
C PRO A 37 -0.56 14.43 -2.65
N THR A 38 -1.78 14.95 -2.43
CA THR A 38 -2.13 15.68 -1.20
C THR A 38 -2.34 14.77 0.00
N HIS A 39 -2.38 13.44 -0.20
CA HIS A 39 -2.62 12.44 0.86
C HIS A 39 -1.49 11.39 0.99
N THR A 40 -0.45 11.49 0.17
CA THR A 40 0.69 10.54 0.11
C THR A 40 1.41 10.35 1.45
N TYR A 41 1.38 11.34 2.35
CA TYR A 41 2.17 11.34 3.60
C TYR A 41 1.44 10.80 4.83
N VAL A 42 0.20 10.29 4.73
CA VAL A 42 -0.60 9.87 5.90
C VAL A 42 -0.82 8.35 5.96
N PRO A 43 0.06 7.58 6.64
CA PRO A 43 -0.23 6.20 7.03
C PRO A 43 -1.17 6.10 8.24
N SER A 44 -1.98 5.05 8.29
CA SER A 44 -2.72 4.69 9.51
C SER A 44 -1.81 4.48 10.72
N THR A 45 -0.60 3.92 10.53
CA THR A 45 0.38 3.76 11.62
C THR A 45 0.85 5.10 12.18
N LEU A 46 0.98 6.13 11.32
CA LEU A 46 1.29 7.49 11.76
C LEU A 46 0.11 8.02 12.57
N ILE A 47 -1.11 7.98 12.02
CA ILE A 47 -2.33 8.43 12.71
C ILE A 47 -2.42 7.79 14.09
N THR A 48 -2.35 6.46 14.17
CA THR A 48 -2.43 5.72 15.43
C THR A 48 -1.35 6.14 16.41
N ALA A 49 -0.09 6.28 15.95
CA ALA A 49 1.01 6.71 16.81
C ALA A 49 0.78 8.14 17.35
N THR A 50 0.38 9.09 16.51
CA THR A 50 0.05 10.45 16.96
C THR A 50 -1.16 10.51 17.89
N THR A 51 -2.20 9.72 17.63
CA THR A 51 -3.40 9.67 18.49
C THR A 51 -3.08 9.05 19.85
N SER A 52 -2.20 8.05 19.91
CA SER A 52 -1.76 7.47 21.20
C SER A 52 -0.92 8.41 22.06
N LEU A 53 -0.40 9.49 21.49
CA LEU A 53 0.38 10.52 22.17
C LEU A 53 -0.45 11.76 22.56
N LEU A 54 -1.71 11.84 22.13
CA LEU A 54 -2.65 12.88 22.54
C LEU A 54 -3.31 12.47 23.88
N PRO A 55 -3.42 13.38 24.86
CA PRO A 55 -3.98 13.09 26.18
C PRO A 55 -5.48 12.79 26.14
#